data_AF-A0A091HAR4-F1
#
_entry.id   AF-A0A091HAR4-F1
#
_cell.length_a   1.000
_cell.length_b   1.000
_cell.length_c   1.000
_cell.angle_alpha   90.00
_cell.angle_beta   90.00
_cell.angle_gamma   90.00
#
_symmetry.space_group_name_H-M   'P 1'
#
loop_
_entity.id
_entity.type
_entity.pdbx_description
1 polymer ?
#
loop_
_entity_poly.entity_id
_entity_poly.type
_entity_poly.pdbx_seq_one_letter_code
_entity_poly.pdbx_strand_id
1 'polypeptide(L)' 'LLRHWLIHTGEKPFTCGDCSRSFTQISTLTQHRRTHTEEKPFAC' A
#
# COMPACT_ATOMS: atom_id res chain seq x y z
N LEU A 1 -20.12 -7.41 0.81
CA LEU A 1 -20.13 -7.66 -0.64
C LEU A 1 -19.04 -6.87 -1.39
N LEU A 2 -18.82 -5.57 -1.14
CA LEU A 2 -17.73 -4.80 -1.78
C LEU A 2 -16.32 -5.41 -1.58
N ARG A 3 -15.95 -5.84 -0.36
CA ARG A 3 -14.63 -6.45 -0.08
C ARG A 3 -14.38 -7.77 -0.82
N HIS A 4 -15.44 -8.55 -1.06
CA HIS A 4 -15.35 -9.82 -1.79
C HIS A 4 -15.25 -9.57 -3.30
N TRP A 5 -15.96 -8.55 -3.80
CA TRP A 5 -15.93 -8.16 -5.21
C TRP A 5 -14.55 -7.69 -5.66
N LEU A 6 -13.82 -6.95 -4.81
CA LEU A 6 -12.43 -6.51 -5.06
C LEU A 6 -11.47 -7.69 -5.31
N ILE A 7 -11.75 -8.88 -4.76
CA ILE A 7 -10.94 -10.08 -4.99
C ILE A 7 -11.17 -10.62 -6.40
N HIS A 8 -12.40 -10.49 -6.92
CA HIS A 8 -12.76 -10.92 -8.27
C HIS A 8 -12.33 -9.94 -9.36
N THR A 9 -12.45 -8.63 -9.11
CA THR A 9 -12.02 -7.60 -10.06
C THR A 9 -10.52 -7.31 -10.02
N GLY A 10 -9.82 -7.75 -8.96
CA GLY A 10 -8.41 -7.42 -8.76
C GLY A 10 -8.17 -5.93 -8.45
N GLU A 11 -9.24 -5.15 -8.31
CA GLU A 11 -9.17 -3.76 -7.94
C GLU A 11 -8.66 -3.66 -6.51
N LYS A 12 -7.55 -2.96 -6.36
CA LYS A 12 -6.91 -2.71 -5.08
C LYS A 12 -6.92 -1.19 -4.90
N PRO A 13 -7.91 -0.64 -4.17
CA PRO A 13 -8.15 0.81 -4.13
C PRO A 13 -7.02 1.57 -3.42
N PHE A 14 -6.19 0.87 -2.66
CA PHE A 14 -5.09 1.45 -1.90
C PHE A 14 -3.78 1.19 -2.61
N THR A 15 -3.41 2.06 -3.55
CA THR A 15 -2.14 1.98 -4.28
C THR A 15 -1.09 2.88 -3.65
N CYS A 16 0.13 2.37 -3.53
CA CYS A 16 1.30 3.13 -3.12
C CYS A 16 1.82 3.95 -4.30
N GLY A 17 1.99 5.27 -4.11
CA GLY A 17 2.49 6.17 -5.15
C GLY A 17 3.97 5.99 -5.47
N ASP A 18 4.77 5.48 -4.52
CA ASP A 18 6.23 5.37 -4.65
C ASP A 18 6.68 4.12 -5.44
N CYS A 19 5.89 3.04 -5.43
CA CYS A 19 6.26 1.79 -6.10
C CYS A 19 5.09 1.07 -6.79
N SER A 20 3.96 1.75 -6.97
CA SER A 20 2.76 1.23 -7.64
C SER A 20 2.22 -0.09 -7.05
N ARG A 21 2.60 -0.45 -5.81
CA ARG A 21 2.04 -1.61 -5.11
C ARG A 21 0.63 -1.31 -4.64
N SER A 22 -0.31 -2.16 -4.99
CA SER A 22 -1.70 -2.03 -4.57
C SER A 22 -2.04 -2.99 -3.43
N PHE A 23 -2.87 -2.51 -2.50
CA PHE A 23 -3.30 -3.17 -1.27
C PHE A 23 -4.82 -3.16 -1.15
N THR A 24 -5.36 -4.14 -0.42
CA THR A 24 -6.79 -4.27 -0.15
C THR A 24 -7.23 -3.54 1.12
N GLN A 25 -6.28 -3.11 1.96
CA GLN A 25 -6.55 -2.40 3.22
C GLN A 25 -5.61 -1.20 3.39
N ILE A 26 -6.14 -0.13 3.99
CA ILE A 26 -5.39 1.10 4.32
C ILE A 26 -4.30 0.83 5.35
N SER A 27 -4.56 -0.04 6.33
CA SER A 27 -3.59 -0.42 7.38
C SER A 27 -2.32 -1.02 6.76
N THR A 28 -2.48 -1.91 5.79
CA THR A 28 -1.37 -2.54 5.05
C THR A 28 -0.64 -1.54 4.18
N LEU A 29 -1.35 -0.66 3.46
CA LEU A 29 -0.74 0.44 2.69
C LEU A 29 0.06 1.38 3.60
N THR A 30 -0.47 1.71 4.78
CA THR A 30 0.17 2.64 5.72
C THR A 30 1.42 2.03 6.35
N GLN A 31 1.39 0.75 6.72
CA GLN A 31 2.59 0.03 7.15
C GLN A 31 3.61 -0.05 6.01
N HIS A 32 3.17 -0.39 4.80
CA HIS A 32 4.04 -0.44 3.63
C HIS A 32 4.69 0.91 3.32
N ARG A 33 3.96 2.02 3.41
CA ARG A 33 4.53 3.35 3.16
C ARG A 33 5.67 3.70 4.13
N ARG A 34 5.70 3.09 5.32
CA ARG A 34 6.82 3.25 6.25
C ARG A 34 8.12 2.66 5.72
N THR A 35 8.06 1.62 4.89
CA THR A 35 9.25 1.01 4.27
C THR A 35 9.88 1.91 3.21
N HIS A 36 9.10 2.85 2.63
CA HIS A 36 9.64 3.88 1.74
C HIS A 36 10.29 5.01 2.53
N THR A 37 9.68 5.38 3.66
CA THR A 37 10.27 6.38 4.58
C THR A 37 11.43 5.83 5.42
N GLU A 38 11.79 4.54 5.29
CA GLU A 38 13.04 3.98 5.82
C GLU A 38 14.27 4.42 5.02
N GLU A 39 14.13 5.41 4.13
CA GLU A 39 15.20 6.38 3.89
C GLU A 39 15.45 7.19 5.17
N LYS A 40 16.11 6.53 6.11
CA LYS A 40 16.98 7.08 7.15
C LYS A 40 17.36 8.54 6.81
N PRO A 41 16.85 9.57 7.53
CA PRO A 41 17.45 10.90 7.48
C PRO A 41 18.76 10.95 8.29
N PHE A 42 19.34 9.80 8.65
CA PHE A 42 20.71 9.78 9.15
C PHE A 42 21.63 9.69 7.94
N ALA A 43 21.87 10.85 7.34
CA ALA A 43 23.17 11.13 6.79
C ALA A 43 24.21 10.78 7.87
N CYS A 44 25.01 9.76 7.60
CA CYS A 44 26.28 9.52 8.27
C CYS A 44 27.36 9.70 7.22
#